data_AF-B8J8X5-F1
#
_entry.id   AF-B8J8X5-F1
#
_cell.length_a   1.000
_cell.length_b   1.000
_cell.length_c   1.000
_cell.angle_alpha   90.00
_cell.angle_beta   90.00
_cell.angle_gamma   90.00
#
_symmetry.space_group_name_H-M   'P 1'
#
loop_
_entity.id
_entity.type
_entity.pdbx_description
1 polymer ?
#
loop_
_entity_poly.entity_id
_entity_poly.type
_entity_poly.pdbx_seq_one_letter_code
_entity_poly.pdbx_strand_id
1 'polypeptide(L)' 'MIVCLCFNVSDTLVRRRAAEGASLRQVIAETGAGTACRCCVAALAKVHAGGAAAAPPCARAQPAARRDAA' A
#
# COMPACT_ATOMS: atom_id res chain seq x y z
N MET A 1 -7.96 5.47 1.53
CA MET A 1 -7.87 5.21 0.07
C MET A 1 -7.08 3.94 -0.22
N ILE A 2 -7.21 3.37 -1.42
CA ILE A 2 -6.35 2.27 -1.86
C ILE A 2 -5.02 2.81 -2.40
N VAL A 3 -3.93 2.38 -1.78
CA VAL A 3 -2.55 2.73 -2.16
C VAL A 3 -2.04 1.76 -3.22
N CYS A 4 -2.30 0.46 -3.08
CA CYS A 4 -1.91 -0.55 -4.07
C CYS A 4 -3.15 -1.27 -4.59
N LEU A 5 -3.46 -1.10 -5.88
CA LEU A 5 -4.63 -1.74 -6.50
C LEU A 5 -4.42 -3.25 -6.71
N CYS A 6 -3.25 -3.68 -7.19
CA CYS A 6 -2.96 -5.10 -7.46
C CYS A 6 -3.13 -6.03 -6.26
N PHE A 7 -2.84 -5.53 -5.06
CA PHE A 7 -2.98 -6.29 -3.81
C PHE A 7 -4.07 -5.71 -2.89
N ASN A 8 -4.83 -4.73 -3.39
CA ASN A 8 -5.86 -3.97 -2.69
C ASN A 8 -5.50 -3.59 -1.24
N VAL A 9 -4.41 -2.84 -1.12
CA VAL A 9 -3.84 -2.37 0.15
C VAL A 9 -4.26 -0.92 0.39
N SER A 10 -4.90 -0.67 1.53
CA SER A 10 -5.30 0.69 1.91
C SER A 10 -4.18 1.49 2.58
N ASP A 11 -4.30 2.81 2.56
CA ASP A 11 -3.45 3.69 3.34
C ASP A 11 -3.66 3.50 4.85
N THR A 12 -4.89 3.18 5.28
CA THR A 12 -5.21 2.91 6.68
C THR A 12 -4.43 1.74 7.24
N LEU A 13 -4.27 0.64 6.50
CA LEU A 13 -3.44 -0.50 6.91
C LEU A 13 -1.97 -0.10 6.98
N VAL A 14 -1.47 0.59 5.96
CA VAL A 14 -0.06 1.02 5.91
C VAL A 14 0.28 1.94 7.08
N ARG A 15 -0.59 2.91 7.39
CA ARG A 15 -0.44 3.82 8.54
C ARG A 15 -0.51 3.07 9.86
N ARG A 16 -1.46 2.15 10.01
CA ARG A 16 -1.58 1.32 11.21
C ARG A 16 -0.30 0.53 11.45
N ARG A 17 0.21 -0.16 10.43
CA ARG A 17 1.47 -0.92 10.54
C ARG A 17 2.67 -0.04 10.84
N ALA A 18 2.76 1.14 10.23
CA ALA A 18 3.81 2.11 10.54
C ALA A 18 3.74 2.57 12.01
N ALA A 19 2.53 2.83 12.53
CA ALA A 19 2.30 3.19 13.93
C ALA A 19 2.61 2.03 14.91
N GLU A 20 2.42 0.79 14.47
CA GLU A 20 2.85 -0.43 15.19
C GLU A 20 4.38 -0.64 15.14
N GLY A 21 5.14 0.24 14.48
CA GLY A 21 6.60 0.17 14.37
C GLY A 21 7.12 -0.69 13.22
N ALA A 22 6.25 -1.17 12.34
CA ALA A 22 6.66 -1.95 11.17
C ALA A 22 7.45 -1.07 10.18
N SER A 23 8.61 -1.56 9.76
CA SER A 23 9.36 -0.97 8.66
C SER A 23 8.61 -1.12 7.33
N LEU A 24 8.89 -0.22 6.37
CA LEU A 24 8.30 -0.31 5.03
C LEU A 24 8.54 -1.69 4.38
N ARG A 25 9.70 -2.30 4.64
CA ARG A 25 10.03 -3.63 4.12
C ARG A 25 9.13 -4.73 4.70
N GLN A 26 8.80 -4.65 5.99
CA GLN A 26 7.85 -5.58 6.62
C GLN A 26 6.44 -5.39 6.03
N VAL A 27 5.99 -4.15 5.86
CA VAL A 27 4.69 -3.87 5.21
C VAL A 27 4.63 -4.45 3.79
N ILE A 28 5.70 -4.32 3.01
CA ILE A 28 5.80 -4.91 1.67
C ILE A 28 5.74 -6.45 1.73
N ALA A 29 6.47 -7.07 2.67
CA ALA A 29 6.50 -8.52 2.81
C ALA A 29 5.13 -9.10 3.20
N GLU A 30 4.39 -8.44 4.08
CA GLU A 30 3.06 -8.87 4.53
C GLU A 30 1.97 -8.69 3.46
N THR A 31 2.03 -7.56 2.74
CA THR A 31 0.94 -7.15 1.85
C THR A 31 1.18 -7.48 0.38
N GLY A 32 2.44 -7.67 -0.01
CA GLY A 32 2.87 -7.73 -1.40
C GLY A 32 2.87 -6.36 -2.11
N ALA A 33 2.46 -5.25 -1.47
CA ALA A 33 2.40 -3.95 -2.11
C ALA A 33 3.76 -3.57 -2.73
N GLY A 34 3.75 -3.07 -3.97
CA GLY A 34 4.96 -2.63 -4.66
C GLY A 34 5.77 -3.72 -5.35
N THR A 35 5.32 -4.98 -5.36
CA THR A 35 6.03 -6.09 -6.03
C THR A 35 5.50 -6.45 -7.42
N ALA A 36 4.21 -6.20 -7.71
CA ALA A 36 3.58 -6.54 -9.00
C ALA A 36 3.81 -5.45 -10.07
N CYS A 37 2.87 -4.51 -10.24
CA CYS A 37 2.98 -3.44 -11.24
C CYS A 37 3.94 -2.29 -10.84
N ARG A 38 4.30 -2.23 -9.55
CA ARG A 38 5.18 -1.22 -8.91
C ARG A 38 4.70 0.25 -8.97
N CYS A 39 3.52 0.54 -9.54
CA CYS A 39 3.00 1.91 -9.63
C CYS A 39 2.68 2.56 -8.27
N CYS A 40 2.47 1.75 -7.23
CA CYS A 40 2.15 2.25 -5.89
C CYS A 40 3.38 2.55 -5.02
N VAL A 41 4.62 2.24 -5.45
CA VAL A 41 5.81 2.27 -4.58
C VAL A 41 6.04 3.65 -3.95
N ALA A 42 5.93 4.72 -4.75
CA ALA A 42 6.11 6.08 -4.24
C ALA A 42 5.02 6.49 -3.24
N ALA A 43 3.75 6.17 -3.55
CA ALA A 43 2.63 6.43 -2.66
C ALA A 43 2.75 5.63 -1.36
N LEU A 44 3.17 4.37 -1.45
CA LEU A 44 3.38 3.47 -0.31
C LEU A 44 4.44 4.02 0.65
N ALA A 45 5.60 4.42 0.12
CA ALA A 45 6.66 5.03 0.92
C ALA A 45 6.19 6.34 1.58
N LYS A 46 5.44 7.17 0.85
CA LYS A 46 4.92 8.44 1.36
C LYS A 46 3.90 8.23 2.49
N VAL A 47 2.97 7.28 2.35
CA VAL A 47 2.01 6.94 3.40
C VAL A 47 2.70 6.36 4.63
N HIS A 48 3.67 5.46 4.43
CA HIS A 48 4.44 4.86 5.52
C HIS A 48 5.19 5.91 6.34
N ALA A 49 5.77 6.92 5.68
CA ALA A 49 6.41 8.06 6.32
C ALA A 49 5.43 9.09 6.93
N GLY A 50 4.11 8.79 6.97
CA GLY A 50 3.08 9.66 7.53
C GLY A 50 2.50 10.70 6.56
N GLY A 51 3.06 10.85 5.36
CA GLY A 51 2.63 11.84 4.37
C GLY A 51 1.24 11.58 3.79
N ALA A 52 0.59 12.63 3.31
CA ALA A 52 -0.63 12.51 2.50
C ALA A 52 -0.31 11.87 1.14
N ALA A 53 -1.10 10.90 0.72
CA ALA A 53 -0.96 10.28 -0.59
C ALA A 53 -2.27 10.39 -1.37
N ALA A 54 -2.12 10.45 -2.69
CA ALA A 54 -3.20 10.33 -3.65
C ALA A 54 -3.20 8.93 -4.26
N ALA A 55 -4.36 8.48 -4.73
CA ALA A 55 -4.46 7.20 -5.43
C ALA A 55 -3.51 7.22 -6.64
N PRO A 56 -2.62 6.21 -6.81
CA PRO A 56 -1.71 6.21 -7.93
C PRO A 56 -2.48 6.02 -9.24
N PRO A 57 -2.21 6.80 -10.30
CA PRO A 57 -2.70 6.49 -11.63
C PRO A 57 -1.99 5.22 -12.11
N CYS A 58 -2.68 4.09 -12.04
CA CYS A 58 -2.09 2.80 -12.41
C CYS A 58 -2.91 2.15 -13.52
N ALA A 59 -2.49 2.36 -14.77
CA ALA A 59 -3.08 1.69 -15.93
C ALA A 59 -2.83 0.17 -15.97
N ARG A 60 -1.91 -0.33 -15.14
CA ARG A 60 -1.52 -1.75 -15.04
C ARG A 60 -2.17 -2.46 -13.84
N ALA A 61 -3.02 -1.76 -13.11
CA ALA A 61 -3.66 -2.31 -11.93
C ALA A 61 -4.66 -3.38 -12.32
N GLN A 62 -4.59 -4.53 -11.65
CA GLN A 62 -5.65 -5.54 -11.68
C GLN A 62 -6.50 -5.38 -10.41
N PRO A 63 -7.83 -5.52 -10.50
CA PRO A 63 -8.69 -5.50 -9.32
C PRO A 63 -8.39 -6.70 -8.40
N ALA A 64 -8.28 -6.47 -7.10
CA ALA A 64 -8.11 -7.50 -6.07
C ALA A 64 -9.07 -7.27 -4.89
N ALA A 65 -9.35 -8.29 -4.08
CA ALA A 65 -10.18 -8.17 -2.88
C ALA A 65 -9.44 -7.41 -1.75
N ARG A 66 -10.17 -6.60 -0.96
CA ARG A 66 -9.58 -5.68 0.02
C ARG A 66 -8.94 -6.44 1.17
N ARG A 67 -7.67 -6.18 1.45
CA ARG A 67 -6.90 -6.92 2.46
C ARG A 67 -7.19 -6.55 3.90
N ASP A 68 -7.74 -5.37 4.16
CA ASP A 68 -8.08 -4.91 5.52
C ASP A 68 -9.48 -5.34 5.97
N ALA A 69 -10.19 -6.15 5.18
CA ALA A 69 -11.54 -6.62 5.48
C ALA A 69 -11.57 -8.02 6.13
N ALA A 70 -10.43 -8.50 6.63
CA ALA A 70 -10.28 -9.77 7.35
C ALA A 70 -10.12 -9.53 8.85
#